data_AF-A0A1G6GGV6-F1
#
_entry.id   AF-A0A1G6GGV6-F1
#
_cell.length_a   1.000
_cell.length_b   1.000
_cell.length_c   1.000
_cell.angle_alpha   90.00
_cell.angle_beta   90.00
_cell.angle_gamma   90.00
#
_symmetry.space_group_name_H-M   'P 1'
#
loop_
_entity.id
_entity.type
_entity.pdbx_description
1 polymer ?
#
loop_
_entity_poly.entity_id
_entity_poly.type
_entity_poly.pdbx_seq_one_letter_code
_entity_poly.pdbx_strand_id
1 'polypeptide(L)'
;MKDDILGNWPNQLINAIPMQGFRYKLSGVSIALEGWRRGLNLKFYRLDDSENKFKLRFYLSNDKRTHHFEASKGDMTTAEADKICDDKFLTKKYLKKAGVPVAEGNIFNKNDTNSDIMNYCKELGFPLVVKPLNANGGKGVFSNIQTPVDLLTAITTVRDELNYNKVMVERYIEGEEYRIVVLDNEVVGVLNRIPANVIGNGHDSIRKLIRDKNNKRKSNPHLSNLKIKIDKDVKSVLYSQNLDLKSVPELNQAVALKLTSNLSTGGDSVDLTDDIPDQLKEIAINATNAIPGLPLSGIDVMVNKSKNEYKVIEVNTKPGLGGHLFPFYGQSRDIPKKIIDYYFPETQGIQRSFFYFNIEQIYEILKSRSAKEISITPCPTGEFHKKEFIIHGKVQKVGYRVAVTNKAKKMNIHGSIKNLEDNTVQVVACADSTDKLNEFKKLCYEGLNRAKVTSISEYEYPYPVPIGFNIETRDEERAYLNLQEEKEYYQKKYEQIESSKVWKVTSPVRISLDYIKDRIKRIRRIV
;
A
#
# COMPACT_ATOMS: atom_id res chain seq x y z
N MET A 1 -15.56 19.66 -1.11
CA MET A 1 -15.32 18.73 0.01
C MET A 1 -14.22 19.33 0.86
N LYS A 2 -14.45 19.50 2.18
CA LYS A 2 -13.49 20.18 3.07
C LYS A 2 -12.17 19.40 3.15
N ASP A 3 -11.08 20.15 3.04
CA ASP A 3 -9.69 19.77 2.75
C ASP A 3 -8.91 19.12 3.92
N ASP A 4 -9.57 18.61 4.97
CA ASP A 4 -8.84 18.14 6.15
C ASP A 4 -8.54 16.63 6.10
N ILE A 5 -7.60 16.28 5.23
CA ILE A 5 -7.14 14.91 4.97
C ILE A 5 -6.50 14.27 6.22
N LEU A 6 -6.00 15.09 7.16
CA LEU A 6 -5.26 14.63 8.34
C LEU A 6 -6.15 14.41 9.57
N GLY A 7 -7.28 15.11 9.68
CA GLY A 7 -8.15 15.08 10.87
C GLY A 7 -8.96 13.79 11.06
N ASN A 8 -8.99 12.89 10.06
CA ASN A 8 -9.84 11.69 10.05
C ASN A 8 -9.07 10.38 10.24
N TRP A 9 -7.77 10.43 10.56
CA TRP A 9 -6.97 9.21 10.75
C TRP A 9 -6.88 8.79 12.20
N PRO A 10 -6.69 7.49 12.48
CA PRO A 10 -6.65 7.02 13.85
C PRO A 10 -5.31 7.46 14.46
N ASN A 11 -5.36 8.39 15.42
CA ASN A 11 -4.18 8.94 16.10
C ASN A 11 -3.25 7.82 16.62
N GLN A 12 -3.80 6.67 16.99
CA GLN A 12 -3.06 5.50 17.46
C GLN A 12 -2.16 4.83 16.39
N LEU A 13 -2.36 5.11 15.11
CA LEU A 13 -1.54 4.60 14.01
C LEU A 13 -0.57 5.65 13.46
N ILE A 14 -0.82 6.93 13.72
CA ILE A 14 0.09 8.03 13.34
C ILE A 14 1.42 7.81 14.05
N ASN A 15 2.53 7.84 13.31
CA ASN A 15 3.91 7.57 13.76
C ASN A 15 4.21 6.14 14.28
N ALA A 16 3.20 5.33 14.61
CA ALA A 16 3.39 3.96 15.10
C ALA A 16 3.81 2.96 14.01
N ILE A 17 3.56 3.31 12.75
CA ILE A 17 3.96 2.52 11.59
C ILE A 17 4.82 3.45 10.73
N PRO A 18 6.11 3.16 10.50
CA PRO A 18 7.03 4.10 9.89
C PRO A 18 6.77 4.32 8.39
N MET A 19 7.11 5.53 7.91
CA MET A 19 6.88 6.00 6.54
C MET A 19 7.57 5.19 5.45
N GLN A 20 8.74 4.62 5.75
CA GLN A 20 9.50 3.85 4.78
C GLN A 20 9.02 2.39 4.64
N GLY A 21 8.20 1.89 5.58
CA GLY A 21 7.61 0.54 5.55
C GLY A 21 6.39 0.36 4.65
N PHE A 22 5.83 1.45 4.11
CA PHE A 22 4.51 1.52 3.45
C PHE A 22 4.47 0.98 2.00
N ARG A 23 4.69 -0.33 1.86
CA ARG A 23 4.15 -1.11 0.72
C ARG A 23 3.22 -2.21 1.25
N TYR A 24 3.19 -3.37 0.60
CA TYR A 24 2.34 -4.54 0.91
C TYR A 24 2.39 -5.05 2.37
N LYS A 25 3.24 -4.49 3.23
CA LYS A 25 3.39 -4.88 4.63
C LYS A 25 2.45 -4.16 5.58
N LEU A 26 1.88 -3.02 5.18
CA LEU A 26 1.04 -2.19 6.06
C LEU A 26 -0.07 -2.99 6.73
N SER A 27 -0.81 -3.80 5.96
CA SER A 27 -1.89 -4.63 6.49
C SER A 27 -1.43 -5.58 7.60
N GLY A 28 -0.30 -6.27 7.40
CA GLY A 28 0.19 -7.23 8.38
C GLY A 28 0.76 -6.55 9.61
N VAL A 29 1.48 -5.45 9.43
CA VAL A 29 2.07 -4.69 10.55
C VAL A 29 0.98 -4.07 11.41
N SER A 30 -0.11 -3.55 10.83
CA SER A 30 -1.22 -2.99 11.61
C SER A 30 -1.97 -4.06 12.40
N ILE A 31 -2.17 -5.26 11.84
CA ILE A 31 -2.75 -6.40 12.57
C ILE A 31 -1.82 -6.88 13.70
N ALA A 32 -0.53 -7.05 13.41
CA ALA A 32 0.47 -7.43 14.40
C ALA A 32 0.54 -6.41 15.56
N LEU A 33 0.51 -5.13 15.23
CA LEU A 33 0.53 -4.03 16.20
C LEU A 33 -0.73 -4.03 17.07
N GLU A 34 -1.91 -4.19 16.47
CA GLU A 34 -3.17 -4.25 17.21
C GLU A 34 -3.19 -5.44 18.18
N GLY A 35 -2.82 -6.64 17.73
CA GLY A 35 -2.76 -7.83 18.58
C GLY A 35 -1.77 -7.68 19.73
N TRP A 36 -0.55 -7.22 19.43
CA TRP A 36 0.49 -7.01 20.42
C TRP A 36 0.10 -5.96 21.48
N ARG A 37 -0.56 -4.87 21.08
CA ARG A 37 -1.07 -3.83 22.00
C ARG A 37 -2.16 -4.32 22.94
N ARG A 38 -2.80 -5.45 22.63
CA ARG A 38 -3.77 -6.13 23.50
C ARG A 38 -3.14 -7.23 24.36
N GLY A 39 -1.80 -7.28 24.40
CA GLY A 39 -1.05 -8.22 25.24
C GLY A 39 -0.80 -9.58 24.59
N LEU A 40 -1.08 -9.75 23.29
CA LEU A 40 -0.71 -10.98 22.60
C LEU A 40 0.80 -11.05 22.38
N ASN A 41 1.37 -12.24 22.52
CA ASN A 41 2.75 -12.51 22.12
C ASN A 41 2.86 -12.36 20.61
N LEU A 42 3.92 -11.70 20.15
CA LEU A 42 4.16 -11.45 18.73
C LEU A 42 5.53 -11.97 18.33
N LYS A 43 5.57 -12.77 17.26
CA LYS A 43 6.83 -13.11 16.59
C LYS A 43 6.74 -12.82 15.10
N PHE A 44 7.85 -12.35 14.54
CA PHE A 44 8.06 -12.27 13.09
C PHE A 44 9.02 -13.36 12.65
N TYR A 45 8.80 -13.92 11.46
CA TYR A 45 9.68 -14.92 10.90
C TYR A 45 9.79 -14.76 9.38
N ARG A 46 10.88 -15.33 8.85
CA ARG A 46 11.14 -15.35 7.40
C ARG A 46 10.72 -16.67 6.79
N LEU A 47 10.11 -16.59 5.62
CA LEU A 47 10.01 -17.67 4.66
C LEU A 47 10.72 -17.24 3.38
N ASP A 48 11.40 -18.18 2.73
CA ASP A 48 11.94 -17.97 1.39
C ASP A 48 11.03 -18.70 0.41
N ASP A 49 10.71 -18.09 -0.72
CA ASP A 49 9.99 -18.79 -1.79
C ASP A 49 10.94 -19.66 -2.64
N SER A 50 10.38 -20.34 -3.64
CA SER A 50 11.12 -21.21 -4.57
C SER A 50 12.24 -20.49 -5.33
N GLU A 51 12.21 -19.15 -5.39
CA GLU A 51 13.24 -18.31 -6.01
C GLU A 51 14.16 -17.65 -4.96
N ASN A 52 14.15 -18.14 -3.72
CA ASN A 52 14.88 -17.58 -2.57
C ASN A 52 14.51 -16.12 -2.22
N LYS A 53 13.32 -15.64 -2.61
CA LYS A 53 12.88 -14.29 -2.25
C LYS A 53 12.31 -14.27 -0.83
N PHE A 54 12.76 -13.28 -0.07
CA PHE A 54 12.34 -13.07 1.32
C PHE A 54 10.85 -12.69 1.42
N LYS A 55 10.13 -13.46 2.24
CA LYS A 55 8.74 -13.22 2.64
C LYS A 55 8.65 -13.09 4.16
N LEU A 56 8.23 -11.92 4.62
CA LEU A 56 7.93 -11.68 6.03
C LEU A 56 6.60 -12.34 6.41
N ARG A 57 6.57 -13.03 7.55
CA ARG A 57 5.38 -13.57 8.20
C ARG A 57 5.40 -13.19 9.67
N PHE A 58 4.25 -13.29 10.32
CA PHE A 58 4.17 -13.15 11.76
C PHE A 58 3.12 -14.11 12.32
N TYR A 59 3.17 -14.34 13.62
CA TYR A 59 2.07 -14.96 14.34
C TYR A 59 1.83 -14.21 15.65
N LEU A 60 0.58 -14.25 16.07
CA LEU A 60 0.13 -13.79 17.37
C LEU A 60 -0.26 -15.00 18.21
N SER A 61 -0.01 -14.95 19.52
CA SER A 61 -0.41 -16.04 20.40
C SER A 61 -0.72 -15.59 21.83
N ASN A 62 -1.49 -16.41 22.52
CA ASN A 62 -1.68 -16.41 23.96
C ASN A 62 -1.66 -17.86 24.47
N ASP A 63 -2.05 -18.09 25.72
CA ASP A 63 -2.04 -19.42 26.32
C ASP A 63 -3.05 -20.41 25.69
N LYS A 64 -4.04 -19.90 24.94
CA LYS A 64 -5.12 -20.71 24.36
C LYS A 64 -4.91 -21.03 22.90
N ARG A 65 -4.39 -20.07 22.12
CA ARG A 65 -4.34 -20.18 20.67
C ARG A 65 -3.15 -19.42 20.07
N THR A 66 -2.75 -19.87 18.88
CA THR A 66 -1.74 -19.22 18.04
C THR A 66 -2.31 -19.09 16.64
N HIS A 67 -2.17 -17.90 16.04
CA HIS A 67 -2.63 -17.63 14.68
C HIS A 67 -1.51 -17.04 13.83
N HIS A 68 -1.24 -17.67 12.69
CA HIS A 68 -0.24 -17.24 11.71
C HIS A 68 -0.86 -16.34 10.65
N PHE A 69 -0.09 -15.34 10.21
CA PHE A 69 -0.55 -14.35 9.26
C PHE A 69 0.45 -14.12 8.11
N GLU A 70 -0.10 -14.05 6.90
CA GLU A 70 0.52 -13.54 5.70
C GLU A 70 -0.11 -12.20 5.32
N ALA A 71 0.54 -11.10 5.69
CA ALA A 71 -0.03 -9.76 5.59
C ALA A 71 -1.40 -9.71 6.28
N SER A 72 -2.51 -9.53 5.56
CA SER A 72 -3.88 -9.56 6.11
C SER A 72 -4.51 -10.95 6.20
N LYS A 73 -3.96 -11.96 5.51
CA LYS A 73 -4.52 -13.31 5.50
C LYS A 73 -4.07 -14.07 6.74
N GLY A 74 -5.00 -14.52 7.58
CA GLY A 74 -4.71 -15.42 8.70
C GLY A 74 -4.86 -16.90 8.34
N ASP A 75 -4.47 -17.78 9.25
CA ASP A 75 -4.44 -19.23 9.06
C ASP A 75 -5.81 -19.92 9.13
N MET A 76 -6.87 -19.20 9.48
CA MET A 76 -8.25 -19.67 9.32
C MET A 76 -8.72 -19.65 7.86
N THR A 77 -8.01 -18.96 6.97
CA THR A 77 -8.26 -19.06 5.53
C THR A 77 -7.73 -20.40 5.01
N THR A 78 -8.60 -21.21 4.42
CA THR A 78 -8.23 -22.56 3.95
C THR A 78 -7.40 -22.50 2.66
N ALA A 79 -6.59 -23.54 2.43
CA ALA A 79 -5.88 -23.72 1.16
C ALA A 79 -6.84 -23.89 -0.03
N GLU A 80 -8.06 -24.36 0.21
CA GLU A 80 -9.12 -24.42 -0.79
C GLU A 80 -9.60 -23.01 -1.17
N ALA A 81 -9.85 -22.13 -0.21
CA ALA A 81 -10.22 -20.74 -0.46
C ALA A 81 -9.15 -20.00 -1.28
N ASP A 82 -7.85 -20.20 -0.96
CA ASP A 82 -6.75 -19.64 -1.75
C ASP A 82 -6.79 -20.15 -3.21
N LYS A 83 -6.93 -21.46 -3.43
CA LYS A 83 -7.01 -22.05 -4.78
C LYS A 83 -8.20 -21.52 -5.57
N ILE A 84 -9.35 -21.35 -4.93
CA ILE A 84 -10.55 -20.81 -5.55
C ILE A 84 -10.30 -19.35 -5.97
N CYS A 85 -9.79 -18.51 -5.07
CA CYS A 85 -9.56 -17.08 -5.32
C CYS A 85 -8.43 -16.81 -6.33
N ASP A 86 -7.40 -17.66 -6.37
CA ASP A 86 -6.28 -17.53 -7.31
C ASP A 86 -6.71 -17.84 -8.77
N ASP A 87 -7.81 -18.57 -8.97
CA ASP A 87 -8.41 -18.83 -10.28
C ASP A 87 -9.70 -18.03 -10.45
N LYS A 88 -9.63 -16.95 -11.25
CA LYS A 88 -10.77 -16.03 -11.47
C LYS A 88 -12.01 -16.71 -12.03
N PHE A 89 -11.86 -17.77 -12.81
CA PHE A 89 -12.99 -18.48 -13.37
C PHE A 89 -13.60 -19.44 -12.36
N LEU A 90 -12.77 -20.14 -11.59
CA LEU A 90 -13.26 -20.97 -10.50
C LEU A 90 -14.00 -20.11 -9.46
N THR A 91 -13.42 -18.98 -9.05
CA THR A 91 -14.09 -17.97 -8.22
C THR A 91 -15.47 -17.64 -8.77
N LYS A 92 -15.57 -17.25 -10.05
CA LYS A 92 -16.85 -16.89 -10.67
C LYS A 92 -17.84 -18.05 -10.71
N LYS A 93 -17.39 -19.30 -10.85
CA LYS A 93 -18.26 -20.48 -10.80
C LYS A 93 -18.92 -20.62 -9.42
N TYR A 94 -18.15 -20.42 -8.34
CA TYR A 94 -18.69 -20.40 -6.97
C TYR A 94 -19.66 -19.24 -6.77
N LEU A 95 -19.28 -18.03 -7.20
CA LEU A 95 -20.15 -16.85 -7.12
C LEU A 95 -21.49 -17.05 -7.85
N LYS A 96 -21.46 -17.53 -9.10
CA LYS A 96 -22.68 -17.82 -9.87
C LYS A 96 -23.57 -18.86 -9.19
N LYS A 97 -22.97 -19.92 -8.64
CA LYS A 97 -23.72 -20.97 -7.91
C LYS A 97 -24.42 -20.41 -6.67
N ALA A 98 -23.84 -19.40 -6.03
CA ALA A 98 -24.41 -18.69 -4.89
C ALA A 98 -25.36 -17.54 -5.27
N GLY A 99 -25.68 -17.37 -6.57
CA GLY A 99 -26.54 -16.27 -7.03
C GLY A 99 -25.88 -14.89 -7.03
N VAL A 100 -24.56 -14.82 -6.80
CA VAL A 100 -23.81 -13.56 -6.78
C VAL A 100 -23.62 -13.06 -8.22
N PRO A 101 -24.04 -11.82 -8.55
CA PRO A 101 -23.90 -11.30 -9.90
C PRO A 101 -22.44 -11.12 -10.31
N VAL A 102 -22.05 -11.69 -11.45
CA VAL A 102 -20.71 -11.55 -12.04
C VAL A 102 -20.82 -11.22 -13.53
N ALA A 103 -19.76 -10.68 -14.13
CA ALA A 103 -19.71 -10.50 -15.58
C ALA A 103 -19.74 -11.85 -16.31
N GLU A 104 -20.60 -11.95 -17.33
CA GLU A 104 -20.69 -13.08 -18.25
C GLU A 104 -19.43 -13.17 -19.11
N GLY A 105 -18.96 -14.39 -19.38
CA GLY A 105 -17.69 -14.62 -20.05
C GLY A 105 -17.24 -16.07 -19.99
N ASN A 106 -16.18 -16.38 -20.73
CA ASN A 106 -15.60 -17.72 -20.86
C ASN A 106 -14.06 -17.68 -20.92
N ILE A 107 -13.41 -18.82 -20.65
CA ILE A 107 -11.95 -19.01 -20.84
C ILE A 107 -11.69 -19.73 -22.15
N PHE A 108 -10.61 -19.32 -22.80
CA PHE A 108 -10.02 -19.95 -23.96
C PHE A 108 -8.56 -20.34 -23.67
N ASN A 109 -8.26 -21.61 -23.84
CA ASN A 109 -6.95 -22.21 -23.75
C ASN A 109 -6.13 -21.96 -25.01
N LYS A 110 -4.83 -22.28 -24.95
CA LYS A 110 -3.87 -22.11 -26.04
C LYS A 110 -4.31 -22.73 -27.37
N ASN A 111 -5.03 -23.86 -27.32
CA ASN A 111 -5.45 -24.59 -28.50
C ASN A 111 -6.75 -24.05 -29.13
N ASP A 112 -7.49 -23.20 -28.43
CA ASP A 112 -8.72 -22.61 -28.98
C ASP A 112 -8.35 -21.56 -30.03
N THR A 113 -8.92 -21.69 -31.23
CA THR A 113 -8.55 -20.82 -32.35
C THR A 113 -9.10 -19.41 -32.17
N ASN A 114 -8.45 -18.41 -32.77
CA ASN A 114 -8.98 -17.05 -32.75
C ASN A 114 -10.39 -16.98 -33.38
N SER A 115 -10.71 -17.87 -34.33
CA SER A 115 -12.05 -17.95 -34.93
C SER A 115 -13.11 -18.35 -33.91
N ASP A 116 -12.83 -19.37 -33.08
CA ASP A 116 -13.77 -19.85 -32.05
C ASP A 116 -14.06 -18.77 -31.02
N ILE A 117 -13.01 -18.07 -30.58
CA ILE A 117 -13.13 -16.96 -29.64
C ILE A 117 -13.97 -15.84 -30.23
N MET A 118 -13.71 -15.47 -31.49
CA MET A 118 -14.42 -14.40 -32.16
C MET A 118 -15.90 -14.74 -32.37
N ASN A 119 -16.24 -15.99 -32.66
CA ASN A 119 -17.63 -16.42 -32.78
C ASN A 119 -18.36 -16.33 -31.44
N TYR A 120 -17.76 -16.84 -30.36
CA TYR A 120 -18.30 -16.66 -29.02
C TYR A 120 -18.49 -15.18 -28.65
N CYS A 121 -17.52 -14.33 -29.00
CA CYS A 121 -17.58 -12.90 -28.68
C CYS A 121 -18.67 -12.16 -29.46
N LYS A 122 -18.97 -12.58 -30.70
CA LYS A 122 -20.11 -12.05 -31.48
C LYS A 122 -21.44 -12.36 -30.81
N GLU A 123 -21.60 -13.57 -30.28
CA GLU A 123 -22.79 -13.96 -29.52
C GLU A 123 -22.88 -13.25 -28.16
N LEU A 124 -21.75 -13.10 -27.47
CA LEU A 124 -21.67 -12.42 -26.18
C LEU A 124 -22.00 -10.92 -26.29
N GLY A 125 -21.61 -10.28 -27.39
CA GLY A 125 -21.85 -8.86 -27.68
C GLY A 125 -20.81 -7.92 -27.07
N PHE A 126 -20.56 -6.80 -27.75
CA PHE A 126 -19.67 -5.73 -27.31
C PHE A 126 -20.40 -4.72 -26.42
N PRO A 127 -19.70 -4.00 -25.51
CA PRO A 127 -18.25 -4.03 -25.29
C PRO A 127 -17.73 -5.20 -24.45
N LEU A 128 -16.46 -5.56 -24.65
CA LEU A 128 -15.80 -6.71 -24.03
C LEU A 128 -14.53 -6.34 -23.24
N VAL A 129 -14.10 -7.26 -22.39
CA VAL A 129 -12.84 -7.23 -21.66
C VAL A 129 -12.08 -8.51 -21.96
N VAL A 130 -10.80 -8.38 -22.30
CA VAL A 130 -9.85 -9.49 -22.47
C VAL A 130 -8.84 -9.42 -21.34
N LYS A 131 -8.65 -10.53 -20.61
CA LYS A 131 -7.66 -10.62 -19.53
C LYS A 131 -7.04 -12.01 -19.44
N PRO A 132 -5.75 -12.14 -19.10
CA PRO A 132 -5.16 -13.42 -18.73
C PRO A 132 -5.77 -13.95 -17.42
N LEU A 133 -5.88 -15.28 -17.31
CA LEU A 133 -6.52 -15.93 -16.15
C LEU A 133 -5.78 -15.64 -14.83
N ASN A 134 -4.44 -15.71 -14.85
CA ASN A 134 -3.60 -15.69 -13.65
C ASN A 134 -2.73 -14.41 -13.51
N ALA A 135 -3.14 -13.28 -14.10
CA ALA A 135 -2.37 -12.03 -13.93
C ALA A 135 -2.93 -11.15 -12.80
N ASN A 136 -2.00 -10.47 -12.13
CA ASN A 136 -2.25 -9.52 -11.06
C ASN A 136 -1.98 -8.08 -11.51
N GLY A 137 -2.62 -7.10 -10.86
CA GLY A 137 -2.31 -5.68 -11.04
C GLY A 137 -2.66 -5.09 -12.41
N GLY A 138 -3.60 -5.69 -13.14
CA GLY A 138 -4.07 -5.20 -14.44
C GLY A 138 -3.13 -5.49 -15.63
N LYS A 139 -2.03 -6.24 -15.44
CA LYS A 139 -1.12 -6.58 -16.54
C LYS A 139 -1.82 -7.46 -17.57
N GLY A 140 -1.84 -7.03 -18.83
CA GLY A 140 -2.48 -7.74 -19.93
C GLY A 140 -4.01 -7.66 -19.93
N VAL A 141 -4.60 -6.71 -19.18
CA VAL A 141 -6.04 -6.46 -19.21
C VAL A 141 -6.34 -5.39 -20.26
N PHE A 142 -7.17 -5.74 -21.23
CA PHE A 142 -7.71 -4.84 -22.23
C PHE A 142 -9.21 -4.69 -21.96
N SER A 143 -9.65 -3.48 -21.61
CA SER A 143 -11.03 -3.20 -21.25
C SER A 143 -11.71 -2.31 -22.29
N ASN A 144 -13.05 -2.32 -22.28
CA ASN A 144 -13.89 -1.51 -23.17
C ASN A 144 -13.57 -1.72 -24.66
N ILE A 145 -13.31 -2.97 -25.04
CA ILE A 145 -13.09 -3.36 -26.44
C ILE A 145 -14.43 -3.23 -27.16
N GLN A 146 -14.47 -2.41 -28.21
CA GLN A 146 -15.71 -2.08 -28.93
C GLN A 146 -15.84 -2.82 -30.26
N THR A 147 -14.71 -3.22 -30.87
CA THR A 147 -14.71 -3.76 -32.22
C THR A 147 -14.06 -5.15 -32.29
N PRO A 148 -14.44 -5.99 -33.29
CA PRO A 148 -13.77 -7.25 -33.56
C PRO A 148 -12.27 -7.11 -33.85
N VAL A 149 -11.85 -6.00 -34.46
CA VAL A 149 -10.43 -5.73 -34.76
C VAL A 149 -9.66 -5.53 -33.46
N ASP A 150 -10.15 -4.66 -32.57
CA ASP A 150 -9.52 -4.41 -31.27
C ASP A 150 -9.48 -5.68 -30.41
N LEU A 151 -10.53 -6.51 -30.50
CA LEU A 151 -10.59 -7.80 -29.81
C LEU A 151 -9.47 -8.73 -30.27
N LEU A 152 -9.27 -8.87 -31.58
CA LEU A 152 -8.21 -9.72 -32.14
C LEU A 152 -6.83 -9.21 -31.72
N THR A 153 -6.60 -7.89 -31.77
CA THR A 153 -5.37 -7.27 -31.27
C THR A 153 -5.15 -7.60 -29.79
N ALA A 154 -6.16 -7.40 -28.93
CA ALA A 154 -6.06 -7.70 -27.50
C ALA A 154 -5.73 -9.18 -27.22
N ILE A 155 -6.42 -10.12 -27.90
CA ILE A 155 -6.16 -11.56 -27.75
C ILE A 155 -4.73 -11.90 -28.17
N THR A 156 -4.28 -11.36 -29.30
CA THR A 156 -2.94 -11.58 -29.87
C THR A 156 -1.87 -11.06 -28.92
N THR A 157 -2.02 -9.83 -28.40
CA THR A 157 -1.08 -9.27 -27.43
C THR A 157 -1.02 -10.10 -26.14
N VAL A 158 -2.15 -10.57 -25.62
CA VAL A 158 -2.16 -11.41 -24.40
C VAL A 158 -1.50 -12.78 -24.63
N ARG A 159 -1.80 -13.44 -25.74
CA ARG A 159 -1.29 -14.79 -26.04
C ARG A 159 0.16 -14.79 -26.51
N ASP A 160 0.50 -13.93 -27.46
CA ASP A 160 1.74 -14.03 -28.22
C ASP A 160 2.82 -13.09 -27.67
N GLU A 161 2.47 -11.85 -27.36
CA GLU A 161 3.45 -10.88 -26.84
C GLU A 161 3.70 -11.11 -25.33
N LEU A 162 2.63 -11.31 -24.57
CA LEU A 162 2.70 -11.50 -23.11
C LEU A 162 2.85 -12.98 -22.70
N ASN A 163 2.75 -13.92 -23.65
CA ASN A 163 2.94 -15.36 -23.44
C ASN A 163 2.00 -16.00 -22.40
N TYR A 164 0.74 -15.54 -22.33
CA TYR A 164 -0.28 -16.19 -21.50
C TYR A 164 -1.03 -17.29 -22.26
N ASN A 165 -0.94 -18.52 -21.76
CA ASN A 165 -1.58 -19.69 -22.39
C ASN A 165 -3.11 -19.75 -22.24
N LYS A 166 -3.69 -18.94 -21.35
CA LYS A 166 -5.14 -18.90 -21.09
C LYS A 166 -5.61 -17.46 -21.09
N VAL A 167 -6.66 -17.19 -21.87
CA VAL A 167 -7.29 -15.89 -21.99
C VAL A 167 -8.75 -16.01 -21.59
N MET A 168 -9.22 -15.05 -20.82
CA MET A 168 -10.61 -14.91 -20.46
C MET A 168 -11.22 -13.72 -21.20
N VAL A 169 -12.40 -13.92 -21.77
CA VAL A 169 -13.19 -12.85 -22.40
C VAL A 169 -14.51 -12.69 -21.66
N GLU A 170 -14.84 -11.46 -21.30
CA GLU A 170 -16.03 -11.12 -20.51
C GLU A 170 -16.73 -9.88 -21.07
N ARG A 171 -18.03 -9.74 -20.75
CA ARG A 171 -18.74 -8.47 -20.96
C ARG A 171 -18.07 -7.36 -20.15
N TYR A 172 -17.87 -6.22 -20.79
CA TYR A 172 -17.47 -5.01 -20.10
C TYR A 172 -18.59 -4.51 -19.22
N ILE A 173 -18.28 -4.27 -17.94
CA ILE A 173 -19.21 -3.69 -16.98
C ILE A 173 -18.85 -2.23 -16.81
N GLU A 174 -19.77 -1.36 -17.17
CA GLU A 174 -19.66 0.08 -16.93
C GLU A 174 -19.97 0.39 -15.48
N GLY A 175 -19.12 1.18 -14.82
CA GLY A 175 -19.37 1.63 -13.46
C GLY A 175 -18.11 2.07 -12.72
N GLU A 176 -18.28 2.42 -11.45
CA GLU A 176 -17.20 2.73 -10.53
C GLU A 176 -16.67 1.45 -9.87
N GLU A 177 -15.36 1.35 -9.62
CA GLU A 177 -14.76 0.19 -8.96
C GLU A 177 -14.71 0.38 -7.43
N TYR A 178 -15.34 -0.55 -6.70
CA TYR A 178 -15.43 -0.54 -5.24
C TYR A 178 -14.65 -1.75 -4.70
N ARG A 179 -13.75 -1.50 -3.74
CA ARG A 179 -13.11 -2.54 -2.92
C ARG A 179 -13.88 -2.65 -1.62
N ILE A 180 -14.55 -3.77 -1.40
CA ILE A 180 -15.31 -4.07 -0.19
C ILE A 180 -14.54 -5.11 0.62
N VAL A 181 -14.26 -4.83 1.89
CA VAL A 181 -13.66 -5.78 2.81
C VAL A 181 -14.75 -6.37 3.68
N VAL A 182 -14.86 -7.70 3.61
CA VAL A 182 -15.80 -8.49 4.40
C VAL A 182 -14.99 -9.36 5.36
N LEU A 183 -15.36 -9.34 6.63
CA LEU A 183 -14.86 -10.24 7.65
C LEU A 183 -16.06 -11.00 8.22
N ASP A 184 -16.05 -12.32 8.05
CA ASP A 184 -17.17 -13.21 8.34
C ASP A 184 -18.45 -12.71 7.64
N ASN A 185 -19.48 -12.29 8.38
CA ASN A 185 -20.73 -11.76 7.85
C ASN A 185 -20.86 -10.23 7.98
N GLU A 186 -19.74 -9.52 8.19
CA GLU A 186 -19.72 -8.06 8.36
C GLU A 186 -18.91 -7.37 7.26
N VAL A 187 -19.51 -6.36 6.62
CA VAL A 187 -18.77 -5.40 5.78
C VAL A 187 -18.02 -4.43 6.70
N VAL A 188 -16.70 -4.58 6.78
CA VAL A 188 -15.84 -3.80 7.69
C VAL A 188 -15.16 -2.60 7.01
N GLY A 189 -15.30 -2.46 5.69
CA GLY A 189 -14.83 -1.29 4.96
C GLY A 189 -15.21 -1.32 3.48
N VAL A 190 -15.51 -0.15 2.92
CA VAL A 190 -15.79 0.05 1.49
C VAL A 190 -14.97 1.21 0.98
N LEU A 191 -14.25 0.97 -0.11
CA LEU A 191 -13.39 1.96 -0.73
C LEU A 191 -13.69 2.09 -2.22
N ASN A 192 -14.15 3.27 -2.64
CA ASN A 192 -14.16 3.62 -4.04
C ASN A 192 -12.75 4.01 -4.48
N ARG A 193 -12.29 3.38 -5.58
CA ARG A 193 -10.96 3.60 -6.14
C ARG A 193 -11.09 4.46 -7.39
N ILE A 194 -10.79 5.74 -7.25
CA ILE A 194 -10.84 6.69 -8.37
C ILE A 194 -9.50 6.62 -9.11
N PRO A 195 -9.47 6.49 -10.45
CA PRO A 195 -8.25 6.61 -11.23
C PRO A 195 -7.48 7.91 -10.93
N ALA A 196 -6.18 7.91 -11.21
CA ALA A 196 -5.35 9.09 -10.99
C ALA A 196 -5.98 10.31 -11.71
N ASN A 197 -6.16 11.40 -10.98
CA ASN A 197 -6.89 12.58 -11.45
C ASN A 197 -6.34 13.88 -10.83
N VAL A 198 -6.74 15.02 -11.38
CA VAL A 198 -6.66 16.34 -10.74
C VAL A 198 -7.96 17.11 -10.94
N ILE A 199 -8.25 18.04 -10.03
CA ILE A 199 -9.40 18.96 -10.15
C ILE A 199 -8.88 20.34 -10.52
N GLY A 200 -9.44 20.92 -11.57
CA GLY A 200 -9.13 22.27 -12.02
C GLY A 200 -9.53 23.32 -11.00
N ASN A 201 -8.66 24.30 -10.80
CA ASN A 201 -8.94 25.50 -10.02
C ASN A 201 -9.10 26.75 -10.90
N GLY A 202 -9.15 26.58 -12.23
CA GLY A 202 -9.30 27.66 -13.20
C GLY A 202 -8.04 28.50 -13.47
N HIS A 203 -6.93 28.26 -12.75
CA HIS A 203 -5.71 29.06 -12.91
C HIS A 203 -4.41 28.26 -13.01
N ASP A 204 -4.32 27.07 -12.39
CA ASP A 204 -3.10 26.27 -12.39
C ASP A 204 -3.08 25.24 -13.52
N SER A 205 -1.90 25.08 -14.12
CA SER A 205 -1.66 23.99 -15.07
C SER A 205 -1.81 22.60 -14.43
N ILE A 206 -2.20 21.61 -15.24
CA ILE A 206 -2.26 20.20 -14.83
C ILE A 206 -0.95 19.73 -14.16
N ARG A 207 0.22 20.12 -14.68
CA ARG A 207 1.52 19.79 -14.06
C ARG A 207 1.63 20.30 -12.62
N LYS A 208 1.18 21.53 -12.35
CA LYS A 208 1.20 22.11 -11.00
C LYS A 208 0.19 21.40 -10.09
N LEU A 209 -1.02 21.14 -10.59
CA LEU A 209 -2.05 20.39 -9.84
C LEU A 209 -1.56 18.99 -9.44
N ILE A 210 -0.88 18.27 -10.34
CA ILE A 210 -0.26 16.97 -10.03
C ILE A 210 0.78 17.10 -8.92
N ARG A 211 1.65 18.12 -8.99
CA ARG A 211 2.68 18.37 -7.97
C ARG A 211 2.06 18.65 -6.61
N ASP A 212 1.05 19.50 -6.57
CA ASP A 212 0.40 19.92 -5.33
C ASP A 212 -0.38 18.75 -4.70
N LYS A 213 -1.08 17.94 -5.51
CA LYS A 213 -1.71 16.69 -5.06
C LYS A 213 -0.68 15.68 -4.55
N ASN A 214 0.44 15.50 -5.23
CA ASN A 214 1.52 14.64 -4.76
C ASN A 214 2.13 15.14 -3.44
N ASN A 215 2.20 16.45 -3.22
CA ASN A 215 2.63 17.00 -1.93
C ASN A 215 1.63 16.70 -0.82
N LYS A 216 0.32 16.85 -1.08
CA LYS A 216 -0.73 16.40 -0.13
C LYS A 216 -0.61 14.90 0.17
N ARG A 217 -0.32 14.06 -0.83
CA ARG A 217 -0.15 12.60 -0.63
C ARG A 217 1.05 12.23 0.24
N LYS A 218 2.09 13.08 0.34
CA LYS A 218 3.27 12.80 1.18
C LYS A 218 2.92 12.66 2.65
N SER A 219 1.94 13.41 3.15
CA SER A 219 1.51 13.32 4.54
C SER A 219 0.66 12.07 4.82
N ASN A 220 0.15 11.40 3.79
CA ASN A 220 -0.64 10.18 3.93
C ASN A 220 0.27 8.95 4.07
N PRO A 221 0.20 8.22 5.21
CA PRO A 221 1.00 7.01 5.45
C PRO A 221 0.94 6.03 4.28
N HIS A 222 -0.25 5.71 3.79
CA HIS A 222 -0.42 4.75 2.70
C HIS A 222 0.01 5.30 1.33
N LEU A 223 -0.26 6.57 1.05
CA LEU A 223 -0.12 7.16 -0.30
C LEU A 223 1.21 7.88 -0.53
N SER A 224 2.01 8.12 0.51
CA SER A 224 3.30 8.84 0.48
C SER A 224 4.26 8.36 -0.62
N ASN A 225 4.29 7.04 -0.84
CA ASN A 225 5.11 6.37 -1.85
C ASN A 225 4.38 6.07 -3.16
N LEU A 226 3.07 6.36 -3.23
CA LEU A 226 2.18 6.06 -4.36
C LEU A 226 1.82 7.35 -5.12
N LYS A 227 2.85 8.03 -5.62
CA LYS A 227 2.72 9.31 -6.34
C LYS A 227 2.17 9.12 -7.76
N ILE A 228 1.44 10.12 -8.23
CA ILE A 228 1.09 10.28 -9.65
C ILE A 228 2.38 10.60 -10.41
N LYS A 229 2.83 9.66 -11.25
CA LYS A 229 4.01 9.83 -12.10
C LYS A 229 3.58 10.30 -13.47
N ILE A 230 4.25 11.32 -14.00
CA ILE A 230 4.05 11.79 -15.36
C ILE A 230 4.77 10.81 -16.31
N ASP A 231 4.07 9.77 -16.74
CA ASP A 231 4.56 8.74 -17.66
C ASP A 231 3.89 8.84 -19.05
N LYS A 232 4.13 7.86 -19.91
CA LYS A 232 3.51 7.82 -21.25
C LYS A 232 1.99 7.70 -21.16
N ASP A 233 1.47 6.90 -20.24
CA ASP A 233 0.03 6.71 -20.05
C ASP A 233 -0.64 8.04 -19.71
N VAL A 234 -0.08 8.81 -18.76
CA VAL A 234 -0.62 10.13 -18.40
C VAL A 234 -0.68 11.06 -19.61
N LYS A 235 0.39 11.09 -20.42
CA LYS A 235 0.41 11.93 -21.62
C LYS A 235 -0.63 11.48 -22.65
N SER A 236 -0.78 10.17 -22.86
CA SER A 236 -1.77 9.61 -23.79
C SER A 236 -3.20 9.90 -23.36
N VAL A 237 -3.52 9.76 -22.07
CA VAL A 237 -4.86 10.04 -21.52
C VAL A 237 -5.20 11.53 -21.57
N LEU A 238 -4.23 12.41 -21.32
CA LEU A 238 -4.44 13.85 -21.50
C LEU A 238 -4.68 14.18 -22.97
N TYR A 239 -3.87 13.63 -23.88
CA TYR A 239 -4.01 13.86 -25.31
C TYR A 239 -5.38 13.43 -25.85
N SER A 240 -5.90 12.28 -25.40
CA SER A 240 -7.26 11.82 -25.79
C SER A 240 -8.39 12.73 -25.27
N GLN A 241 -8.11 13.59 -24.29
CA GLN A 241 -9.02 14.61 -23.78
C GLN A 241 -8.76 15.99 -24.40
N ASN A 242 -7.90 16.08 -25.43
CA ASN A 242 -7.43 17.35 -26.01
C ASN A 242 -6.71 18.27 -25.00
N LEU A 243 -6.07 17.69 -24.00
CA LEU A 243 -5.32 18.39 -22.95
C LEU A 243 -3.83 18.03 -23.00
N ASP A 244 -3.00 18.88 -22.40
CA ASP A 244 -1.60 18.59 -22.12
C ASP A 244 -1.20 19.04 -20.70
N LEU A 245 0.06 18.85 -20.34
CA LEU A 245 0.55 19.20 -18.99
C LEU A 245 0.56 20.71 -18.69
N LYS A 246 0.43 21.56 -19.70
CA LYS A 246 0.38 23.03 -19.58
C LYS A 246 -1.05 23.56 -19.57
N SER A 247 -2.02 22.79 -20.07
CA SER A 247 -3.44 23.13 -20.01
C SER A 247 -3.87 23.49 -18.59
N VAL A 248 -4.71 24.52 -18.47
CA VAL A 248 -5.35 24.97 -17.24
C VAL A 248 -6.81 24.50 -17.28
N PRO A 249 -7.19 23.48 -16.48
CA PRO A 249 -8.57 23.01 -16.46
C PRO A 249 -9.47 24.04 -15.78
N GLU A 250 -10.73 24.08 -16.22
CA GLU A 250 -11.75 24.97 -15.66
C GLU A 250 -11.97 24.68 -14.17
N LEU A 251 -12.53 25.66 -13.44
CA LEU A 251 -12.84 25.49 -12.03
C LEU A 251 -13.77 24.27 -11.83
N ASN A 252 -13.36 23.36 -10.95
CA ASN A 252 -14.02 22.08 -10.64
C ASN A 252 -14.02 21.03 -11.77
N GLN A 253 -13.35 21.28 -12.89
CA GLN A 253 -13.20 20.27 -13.94
C GLN A 253 -12.33 19.11 -13.43
N ALA A 254 -12.90 17.90 -13.36
CA ALA A 254 -12.13 16.70 -13.06
C ALA A 254 -11.41 16.21 -14.33
N VAL A 255 -10.08 16.12 -14.26
CA VAL A 255 -9.24 15.64 -15.36
C VAL A 255 -8.67 14.28 -14.99
N ALA A 256 -9.03 13.26 -15.78
CA ALA A 256 -8.46 11.93 -15.64
C ALA A 256 -7.01 11.92 -16.15
N LEU A 257 -6.12 11.25 -15.42
CA LEU A 257 -4.70 11.08 -15.76
C LEU A 257 -4.37 9.62 -16.08
N LYS A 258 -5.16 8.67 -15.57
CA LYS A 258 -5.05 7.25 -15.92
C LYS A 258 -6.46 6.67 -16.05
N LEU A 259 -6.58 5.60 -16.83
CA LEU A 259 -7.82 4.83 -16.97
C LEU A 259 -7.97 3.76 -15.89
N THR A 260 -6.86 3.32 -15.28
CA THR A 260 -6.86 2.32 -14.22
C THR A 260 -7.00 2.97 -12.84
N SER A 261 -7.90 2.41 -12.04
CA SER A 261 -8.24 2.78 -10.66
C SER A 261 -7.25 2.21 -9.62
N ASN A 262 -6.01 1.92 -10.03
CA ASN A 262 -5.01 1.39 -9.10
C ASN A 262 -4.44 2.50 -8.21
N LEU A 263 -4.55 2.33 -6.88
CA LEU A 263 -3.93 3.24 -5.90
C LEU A 263 -2.41 3.32 -6.10
N SER A 264 -1.79 2.19 -6.50
CA SER A 264 -0.35 2.09 -6.76
C SER A 264 0.15 2.98 -7.91
N THR A 265 -0.75 3.39 -8.81
CA THR A 265 -0.45 4.28 -9.95
C THR A 265 -0.92 5.71 -9.71
N GLY A 266 -1.22 6.09 -8.47
CA GLY A 266 -1.63 7.44 -8.09
C GLY A 266 -3.14 7.66 -8.04
N GLY A 267 -3.94 6.59 -8.03
CA GLY A 267 -5.39 6.69 -7.77
C GLY A 267 -5.70 7.20 -6.35
N ASP A 268 -6.94 7.65 -6.17
CA ASP A 268 -7.46 8.11 -4.88
C ASP A 268 -8.31 7.02 -4.22
N SER A 269 -8.24 7.00 -2.89
CA SER A 269 -9.04 6.14 -2.02
C SER A 269 -10.13 6.97 -1.36
N VAL A 270 -11.40 6.67 -1.65
CA VAL A 270 -12.56 7.32 -1.02
C VAL A 270 -13.29 6.29 -0.16
N ASP A 271 -13.34 6.50 1.15
CA ASP A 271 -14.15 5.68 2.05
C ASP A 271 -15.64 5.96 1.83
N LEU A 272 -16.41 4.90 1.62
CA LEU A 272 -17.86 4.91 1.40
C LEU A 272 -18.58 3.87 2.27
N THR A 273 -17.95 3.42 3.36
CA THR A 273 -18.46 2.29 4.15
C THR A 273 -19.88 2.53 4.67
N ASP A 274 -20.19 3.77 5.06
CA ASP A 274 -21.52 4.13 5.57
C ASP A 274 -22.50 4.56 4.45
N ASP A 275 -21.98 4.76 3.23
CA ASP A 275 -22.69 5.39 2.09
C ASP A 275 -22.95 4.39 0.94
N ILE A 276 -23.21 3.13 1.26
CA ILE A 276 -23.59 2.11 0.26
C ILE A 276 -24.95 1.45 0.56
N PRO A 277 -25.72 1.07 -0.49
CA PRO A 277 -26.98 0.35 -0.32
C PRO A 277 -26.80 -1.01 0.35
N ASP A 278 -27.79 -1.46 1.12
CA ASP A 278 -27.75 -2.77 1.79
C ASP A 278 -27.67 -3.93 0.79
N GLN A 279 -28.30 -3.79 -0.37
CA GLN A 279 -28.16 -4.76 -1.47
C GLN A 279 -26.70 -5.01 -1.86
N LEU A 280 -25.86 -3.96 -1.89
CA LEU A 280 -24.44 -4.11 -2.20
C LEU A 280 -23.67 -4.79 -1.05
N LYS A 281 -24.05 -4.53 0.20
CA LYS A 281 -23.48 -5.22 1.38
C LYS A 281 -23.80 -6.71 1.34
N GLU A 282 -25.05 -7.07 1.08
CA GLU A 282 -25.50 -8.46 0.95
C GLU A 282 -24.77 -9.18 -0.19
N ILE A 283 -24.62 -8.54 -1.35
CA ILE A 283 -23.84 -9.09 -2.47
C ILE A 283 -22.40 -9.38 -2.05
N ALA A 284 -21.76 -8.48 -1.31
CA ALA A 284 -20.40 -8.67 -0.84
C ALA A 284 -20.29 -9.82 0.17
N ILE A 285 -21.21 -9.90 1.15
CA ILE A 285 -21.25 -10.98 2.14
C ILE A 285 -21.50 -12.33 1.46
N ASN A 286 -22.47 -12.40 0.54
CA ASN A 286 -22.75 -13.61 -0.23
C ASN A 286 -21.56 -14.02 -1.11
N ALA A 287 -20.80 -13.06 -1.65
CA ALA A 287 -19.59 -13.34 -2.41
C ALA A 287 -18.49 -13.98 -1.55
N THR A 288 -18.34 -13.54 -0.30
CA THR A 288 -17.42 -14.15 0.68
C THR A 288 -17.89 -15.56 1.05
N ASN A 289 -19.17 -15.70 1.43
CA ASN A 289 -19.76 -16.97 1.86
C ASN A 289 -19.84 -18.02 0.73
N ALA A 290 -19.83 -17.59 -0.53
CA ALA A 290 -19.75 -18.49 -1.68
C ALA A 290 -18.43 -19.29 -1.73
N ILE A 291 -17.38 -18.83 -1.03
CA ILE A 291 -16.05 -19.46 -1.03
C ILE A 291 -15.83 -20.15 0.33
N PRO A 292 -15.83 -21.50 0.38
CA PRO A 292 -15.68 -22.23 1.65
C PRO A 292 -14.35 -21.93 2.36
N GLY A 293 -14.43 -21.63 3.65
CA GLY A 293 -13.25 -21.39 4.48
C GLY A 293 -12.54 -20.06 4.23
N LEU A 294 -13.28 -19.04 3.76
CA LEU A 294 -12.78 -17.68 3.55
C LEU A 294 -13.34 -16.70 4.61
N PRO A 295 -12.65 -16.50 5.75
CA PRO A 295 -13.14 -15.61 6.80
C PRO A 295 -12.96 -14.13 6.45
N LEU A 296 -11.87 -13.75 5.78
CA LEU A 296 -11.58 -12.37 5.39
C LEU A 296 -11.41 -12.30 3.88
N SER A 297 -12.11 -11.38 3.23
CA SER A 297 -12.02 -11.20 1.79
C SER A 297 -12.02 -9.73 1.38
N GLY A 298 -11.33 -9.45 0.27
CA GLY A 298 -11.47 -8.20 -0.47
C GLY A 298 -12.22 -8.45 -1.77
N ILE A 299 -13.47 -8.02 -1.83
CA ILE A 299 -14.34 -8.12 -2.99
C ILE A 299 -14.17 -6.87 -3.86
N ASP A 300 -13.86 -7.06 -5.13
CA ASP A 300 -13.90 -6.00 -6.13
C ASP A 300 -15.21 -6.03 -6.88
N VAL A 301 -15.96 -4.93 -6.82
CA VAL A 301 -17.29 -4.80 -7.42
C VAL A 301 -17.31 -3.63 -8.36
N MET A 302 -17.84 -3.83 -9.57
CA MET A 302 -18.23 -2.73 -10.46
C MET A 302 -19.63 -2.29 -10.10
N VAL A 303 -19.78 -1.00 -9.81
CA VAL A 303 -21.01 -0.38 -9.32
C VAL A 303 -21.52 0.61 -10.36
N ASN A 304 -22.64 0.27 -10.99
CA ASN A 304 -23.37 1.18 -11.87
C ASN A 304 -24.55 1.78 -11.11
N LYS A 305 -24.36 2.97 -10.54
CA LYS A 305 -25.37 3.65 -9.72
C LYS A 305 -26.64 3.98 -10.50
N SER A 306 -26.54 4.37 -11.77
CA SER A 306 -27.70 4.78 -12.57
C SER A 306 -28.60 3.61 -12.96
N LYS A 307 -28.01 2.42 -13.17
CA LYS A 307 -28.75 1.19 -13.50
C LYS A 307 -29.07 0.33 -12.26
N ASN A 308 -28.60 0.73 -11.07
CA ASN A 308 -28.64 -0.09 -9.85
C ASN A 308 -28.06 -1.50 -10.08
N GLU A 309 -26.95 -1.59 -10.81
CA GLU A 309 -26.28 -2.85 -11.13
C GLU A 309 -24.95 -2.98 -10.39
N TYR A 310 -24.76 -4.14 -9.77
CA TYR A 310 -23.55 -4.50 -9.03
C TYR A 310 -23.01 -5.82 -9.57
N LYS A 311 -21.75 -5.85 -10.00
CA LYS A 311 -21.12 -7.08 -10.53
C LYS A 311 -19.78 -7.32 -9.84
N VAL A 312 -19.64 -8.48 -9.21
CA VAL A 312 -18.37 -8.90 -8.60
C VAL A 312 -17.39 -9.26 -9.72
N ILE A 313 -16.20 -8.68 -9.64
CA ILE A 313 -15.10 -8.84 -10.59
C ILE A 313 -14.07 -9.83 -10.07
N GLU A 314 -13.70 -9.70 -8.79
CA GLU A 314 -12.65 -10.49 -8.15
C GLU A 314 -12.92 -10.64 -6.65
N VAL A 315 -12.47 -11.77 -6.08
CA VAL A 315 -12.44 -12.01 -4.64
C VAL A 315 -11.01 -12.31 -4.24
N ASN A 316 -10.48 -11.58 -3.26
CA ASN A 316 -9.09 -11.67 -2.83
C ASN A 316 -8.99 -12.19 -1.38
N THR A 317 -8.16 -13.20 -1.12
CA THR A 317 -7.94 -13.73 0.25
C THR A 317 -7.05 -12.86 1.14
N LYS A 318 -6.38 -11.86 0.54
CA LYS A 318 -5.42 -10.98 1.21
C LYS A 318 -5.69 -9.52 0.84
N PRO A 319 -6.81 -8.93 1.31
CA PRO A 319 -7.16 -7.55 1.00
C PRO A 319 -6.11 -6.56 1.49
N GLY A 320 -5.82 -5.54 0.68
CA GLY A 320 -4.99 -4.41 1.10
C GLY A 320 -5.77 -3.48 2.03
N LEU A 321 -5.33 -3.35 3.29
CA LEU A 321 -6.03 -2.54 4.30
C LEU A 321 -5.62 -1.07 4.27
N GLY A 322 -4.50 -0.74 3.63
CA GLY A 322 -3.91 0.60 3.68
C GLY A 322 -4.85 1.72 3.20
N GLY A 323 -5.59 1.48 2.12
CA GLY A 323 -6.56 2.45 1.60
C GLY A 323 -7.74 2.70 2.53
N HIS A 324 -8.15 1.70 3.32
CA HIS A 324 -9.21 1.81 4.33
C HIS A 324 -8.71 2.44 5.63
N LEU A 325 -7.45 2.19 6.00
CA LEU A 325 -6.83 2.79 7.18
C LEU A 325 -6.48 4.27 6.98
N PHE A 326 -6.05 4.63 5.77
CA PHE A 326 -5.64 5.99 5.43
C PHE A 326 -6.25 6.40 4.09
N PRO A 327 -7.59 6.53 4.02
CA PRO A 327 -8.24 6.99 2.79
C PRO A 327 -7.79 8.41 2.46
N PHE A 328 -7.80 8.75 1.18
CA PHE A 328 -7.52 10.12 0.73
C PHE A 328 -8.70 11.04 1.01
N TYR A 329 -9.92 10.51 0.94
CA TYR A 329 -11.17 11.17 1.30
C TYR A 329 -12.05 10.23 2.13
N GLY A 330 -12.80 10.76 3.10
CA GLY A 330 -13.70 10.00 3.97
C GLY A 330 -13.09 9.64 5.33
N GLN A 331 -13.59 8.58 5.97
CA GLN A 331 -13.21 8.20 7.33
C GLN A 331 -12.29 6.96 7.35
N SER A 332 -11.34 6.95 8.28
CA SER A 332 -10.52 5.75 8.52
C SER A 332 -11.34 4.62 9.13
N ARG A 333 -11.08 3.38 8.68
CA ARG A 333 -11.71 2.16 9.21
C ARG A 333 -10.70 1.29 9.95
N ASP A 334 -10.95 1.05 11.24
CA ASP A 334 -10.10 0.23 12.13
C ASP A 334 -10.32 -1.27 11.89
N ILE A 335 -10.04 -1.72 10.67
CA ILE A 335 -10.16 -3.14 10.26
C ILE A 335 -9.24 -4.08 11.06
N PRO A 336 -7.98 -3.70 11.42
CA PRO A 336 -7.14 -4.52 12.29
C PRO A 336 -7.81 -4.88 13.61
N LYS A 337 -8.54 -3.93 14.24
CA LYS A 337 -9.33 -4.22 15.44
C LYS A 337 -10.31 -5.37 15.20
N LYS A 338 -11.09 -5.30 14.12
CA LYS A 338 -12.08 -6.33 13.76
C LYS A 338 -11.42 -7.69 13.48
N ILE A 339 -10.29 -7.71 12.80
CA ILE A 339 -9.52 -8.94 12.57
C ILE A 339 -9.06 -9.55 13.90
N ILE A 340 -8.48 -8.76 14.81
CA ILE A 340 -8.07 -9.30 16.12
C ILE A 340 -9.26 -9.72 16.96
N ASP A 341 -10.38 -9.00 16.92
CA ASP A 341 -11.63 -9.38 17.58
C ASP A 341 -12.12 -10.77 17.12
N TYR A 342 -11.96 -11.10 15.83
CA TYR A 342 -12.34 -12.38 15.24
C TYR A 342 -11.38 -13.52 15.62
N TYR A 343 -10.06 -13.31 15.48
CA TYR A 343 -9.06 -14.35 15.76
C TYR A 343 -8.83 -14.58 17.26
N PHE A 344 -8.95 -13.54 18.08
CA PHE A 344 -8.72 -13.57 19.54
C PHE A 344 -9.88 -12.89 20.30
N PRO A 345 -11.08 -13.49 20.32
CA PRO A 345 -12.27 -12.89 20.92
C PRO A 345 -12.11 -12.56 22.41
N GLU A 346 -11.26 -13.30 23.14
CA GLU A 346 -10.92 -13.02 24.53
C GLU A 346 -10.18 -11.70 24.76
N THR A 347 -9.67 -11.06 23.69
CA THR A 347 -9.01 -9.75 23.77
C THR A 347 -9.97 -8.59 23.51
N GLN A 348 -11.23 -8.87 23.18
CA GLN A 348 -12.23 -7.82 22.98
C GLN A 348 -12.44 -7.04 24.27
N GLY A 349 -12.48 -5.72 24.17
CA GLY A 349 -12.65 -4.82 25.33
C GLY A 349 -11.36 -4.51 26.09
N ILE A 350 -10.25 -5.20 25.82
CA ILE A 350 -8.93 -4.83 26.38
C ILE A 350 -8.55 -3.45 25.84
N GLN A 351 -8.22 -2.52 26.75
CA GLN A 351 -7.67 -1.22 26.38
C GLN A 351 -6.31 -1.42 25.71
N ARG A 352 -6.23 -1.12 24.41
CA ARG A 352 -4.99 -1.20 23.65
C ARG A 352 -3.95 -0.22 24.17
N SER A 353 -2.72 -0.70 24.31
CA SER A 353 -1.55 0.13 24.57
C SER A 353 -1.26 1.10 23.42
N PHE A 354 -0.50 2.17 23.70
CA PHE A 354 -0.03 3.12 22.69
C PHE A 354 1.41 2.85 22.22
N PHE A 355 2.08 1.83 22.76
CA PHE A 355 3.44 1.49 22.33
C PHE A 355 3.47 0.97 20.88
N TYR A 356 4.63 1.01 20.22
CA TYR A 356 4.87 0.31 18.96
C TYR A 356 6.27 -0.29 18.90
N PHE A 357 6.47 -1.32 18.07
CA PHE A 357 7.78 -1.94 17.83
C PHE A 357 8.41 -1.42 16.53
N ASN A 358 9.75 -1.48 16.43
CA ASN A 358 10.47 -1.05 15.24
C ASN A 358 10.46 -2.14 14.15
N ILE A 359 9.49 -2.05 13.23
CA ILE A 359 9.35 -3.01 12.13
C ILE A 359 10.52 -2.98 11.14
N GLU A 360 11.20 -1.86 10.97
CA GLU A 360 12.33 -1.74 10.02
C GLU A 360 13.53 -2.55 10.52
N GLN A 361 13.85 -2.42 11.80
CA GLN A 361 14.90 -3.22 12.43
C GLN A 361 14.58 -4.71 12.35
N ILE A 362 13.33 -5.11 12.65
CA ILE A 362 12.87 -6.50 12.53
C ILE A 362 13.03 -7.00 11.09
N TYR A 363 12.61 -6.19 10.12
CA TYR A 363 12.67 -6.54 8.71
C TYR A 363 14.11 -6.70 8.22
N GLU A 364 15.02 -5.79 8.58
CA GLU A 364 16.41 -5.87 8.14
C GLU A 364 17.14 -7.06 8.76
N ILE A 365 16.92 -7.38 10.04
CA ILE A 365 17.51 -8.58 10.69
C ILE A 365 17.04 -9.88 10.00
N LEU A 366 15.75 -9.96 9.64
CA LEU A 366 15.20 -11.14 8.96
C LEU A 366 15.64 -11.22 7.49
N LYS A 367 15.70 -10.08 6.81
CA LYS A 367 16.12 -9.97 5.40
C LYS A 367 17.60 -10.28 5.22
N SER A 368 18.46 -9.79 6.13
CA SER A 368 19.90 -10.07 6.14
C SER A 368 20.23 -11.51 6.50
N ARG A 369 19.23 -12.32 6.87
CA ARG A 369 19.37 -13.68 7.38
C ARG A 369 20.11 -13.76 8.72
N SER A 370 20.26 -12.64 9.43
CA SER A 370 20.86 -12.60 10.77
C SER A 370 20.02 -13.40 11.79
N ALA A 371 18.71 -13.50 11.57
CA ALA A 371 17.83 -14.42 12.29
C ALA A 371 16.79 -15.06 11.36
N LYS A 372 16.26 -16.23 11.76
CA LYS A 372 15.10 -16.87 11.09
C LYS A 372 13.77 -16.38 11.66
N GLU A 373 13.74 -16.10 12.96
CA GLU A 373 12.61 -15.56 13.68
C GLU A 373 13.06 -14.54 14.73
N ILE A 374 12.16 -13.64 15.10
CA ILE A 374 12.37 -12.62 16.12
C ILE A 374 11.12 -12.58 17.00
N SER A 375 11.31 -12.75 18.30
CA SER A 375 10.26 -12.52 19.30
C SER A 375 10.24 -11.06 19.70
N ILE A 376 9.06 -10.45 19.72
CA ILE A 376 8.89 -9.08 20.18
C ILE A 376 8.64 -9.11 21.68
N THR A 377 9.35 -8.26 22.42
CA THR A 377 9.13 -8.08 23.86
C THR A 377 7.65 -7.83 24.12
N PRO A 378 7.04 -8.46 25.14
CA PRO A 378 5.65 -8.22 25.50
C PRO A 378 5.35 -6.73 25.63
N CYS A 379 4.16 -6.33 25.20
CA CYS A 379 3.77 -4.92 25.27
C CYS A 379 3.70 -4.48 26.74
N PRO A 380 4.34 -3.36 27.13
CA PRO A 380 4.27 -2.87 28.49
C PRO A 380 2.81 -2.59 28.91
N THR A 381 2.47 -3.02 30.11
CA THR A 381 1.15 -2.85 30.74
C THR A 381 1.27 -1.91 31.93
N GLY A 382 0.16 -1.24 32.28
CA GLY A 382 0.11 -0.26 33.35
C GLY A 382 -0.08 1.18 32.86
N GLU A 383 -0.03 2.13 33.80
CA GLU A 383 -0.13 3.55 33.51
C GLU A 383 1.24 4.09 33.07
N PHE A 384 1.23 4.93 32.04
CA PHE A 384 2.44 5.53 31.49
C PHE A 384 2.17 6.98 31.12
N HIS A 385 3.17 7.83 31.34
CA HIS A 385 3.15 9.25 31.01
C HIS A 385 4.07 9.51 29.83
N LYS A 386 3.66 10.39 28.91
CA LYS A 386 4.42 10.73 27.70
C LYS A 386 4.71 12.22 27.67
N LYS A 387 5.96 12.58 27.39
CA LYS A 387 6.39 13.96 27.23
C LYS A 387 7.25 14.12 25.98
N GLU A 388 7.16 15.31 25.40
CA GLU A 388 8.09 15.78 24.38
C GLU A 388 8.98 16.86 24.99
N PHE A 389 10.29 16.71 24.81
CA PHE A 389 11.29 17.69 25.19
C PHE A 389 11.99 18.23 23.95
N ILE A 390 12.02 19.56 23.80
CA ILE A 390 12.83 20.23 22.78
C ILE A 390 14.05 20.80 23.47
N ILE A 391 15.22 20.24 23.13
CA ILE A 391 16.50 20.56 23.74
C ILE A 391 17.19 21.64 22.91
N HIS A 392 17.47 22.76 23.56
CA HIS A 392 18.13 23.92 22.95
C HIS A 392 19.61 24.00 23.33
N GLY A 393 20.41 24.59 22.46
CA GLY A 393 21.83 24.87 22.69
C GLY A 393 22.77 24.10 21.75
N LYS A 394 24.01 23.85 22.19
CA LYS A 394 24.99 23.07 21.42
C LYS A 394 24.76 21.58 21.65
N VAL A 395 23.77 21.02 20.97
CA VAL A 395 23.31 19.62 21.17
C VAL A 395 23.38 18.74 19.93
N GLN A 396 23.67 19.30 18.76
CA GLN A 396 23.95 18.51 17.56
C GLN A 396 25.46 18.35 17.31
N LYS A 397 25.85 17.25 16.64
CA LYS A 397 27.26 16.91 16.31
C LYS A 397 28.21 16.82 17.51
N VAL A 398 27.68 16.62 18.72
CA VAL A 398 28.45 16.53 19.98
C VAL A 398 28.25 15.22 20.73
N GLY A 399 27.66 14.20 20.08
CA GLY A 399 27.36 12.91 20.69
C GLY A 399 26.13 12.91 21.63
N TYR A 400 25.37 14.01 21.68
CA TYR A 400 24.22 14.19 22.57
C TYR A 400 23.21 13.04 22.49
N ARG A 401 22.75 12.72 21.26
CA ARG A 401 21.70 11.71 21.06
C ARG A 401 22.08 10.32 21.59
N VAL A 402 23.32 9.91 21.36
CA VAL A 402 23.86 8.61 21.83
C VAL A 402 23.86 8.57 23.35
N ALA A 403 24.33 9.64 23.98
CA ALA A 403 24.44 9.67 25.42
C ALA A 403 23.08 9.76 26.12
N VAL A 404 22.13 10.56 25.62
CA VAL A 404 20.75 10.59 26.12
C VAL A 404 20.08 9.23 25.95
N THR A 405 20.26 8.57 24.79
CA THR A 405 19.74 7.22 24.56
C THR A 405 20.27 6.21 25.58
N ASN A 406 21.56 6.27 25.92
CA ASN A 406 22.14 5.38 26.92
C ASN A 406 21.58 5.64 28.33
N LYS A 407 21.33 6.91 28.70
CA LYS A 407 20.68 7.24 29.98
C LYS A 407 19.24 6.74 30.00
N ALA A 408 18.47 6.98 28.94
CA ALA A 408 17.09 6.52 28.81
C ALA A 408 16.98 5.00 28.98
N LYS A 409 17.85 4.23 28.30
CA LYS A 409 17.91 2.77 28.43
C LYS A 409 18.18 2.31 29.87
N LYS A 410 19.11 2.96 30.58
CA LYS A 410 19.41 2.65 31.98
C LYS A 410 18.24 2.92 32.92
N MET A 411 17.42 3.92 32.61
CA MET A 411 16.23 4.29 33.38
C MET A 411 14.96 3.56 32.94
N ASN A 412 15.06 2.63 31.97
CA ASN A 412 13.93 1.96 31.34
C ASN A 412 12.90 2.94 30.75
N ILE A 413 13.38 4.03 30.14
CA ILE A 413 12.55 5.01 29.45
C ILE A 413 12.36 4.56 28.01
N HIS A 414 11.10 4.61 27.57
CA HIS A 414 10.71 4.33 26.20
C HIS A 414 10.61 5.64 25.42
N GLY A 415 10.89 5.65 24.13
CA GLY A 415 10.97 6.93 23.42
C GLY A 415 11.81 6.98 22.17
N SER A 416 11.93 8.19 21.63
CA SER A 416 12.81 8.45 20.52
C SER A 416 13.53 9.78 20.65
N ILE A 417 14.60 9.93 19.88
CA ILE A 417 15.40 11.15 19.84
C ILE A 417 15.85 11.47 18.42
N LYS A 418 15.66 12.71 17.98
CA LYS A 418 15.98 13.14 16.61
C LYS A 418 16.47 14.57 16.54
N ASN A 419 17.28 14.86 15.53
CA ASN A 419 17.72 16.22 15.23
C ASN A 419 16.64 16.97 14.44
N LEU A 420 16.40 18.23 14.81
CA LEU A 420 15.56 19.17 14.07
C LEU A 420 16.41 20.11 13.19
N GLU A 421 15.76 20.81 12.26
CA GLU A 421 16.41 21.72 11.29
C GLU A 421 16.97 22.99 11.92
N ASP A 422 16.32 23.46 12.98
CA ASP A 422 16.70 24.65 13.76
C ASP A 422 17.87 24.41 14.72
N ASN A 423 18.63 23.32 14.52
CA ASN A 423 19.71 22.84 15.38
C ASN A 423 19.29 22.38 16.79
N THR A 424 18.00 22.29 17.09
CA THR A 424 17.51 21.69 18.35
C THR A 424 17.43 20.16 18.24
N VAL A 425 17.21 19.50 19.35
CA VAL A 425 16.98 18.05 19.42
C VAL A 425 15.64 17.78 20.06
N GLN A 426 14.78 17.02 19.38
CA GLN A 426 13.53 16.54 19.95
C GLN A 426 13.78 15.20 20.67
N VAL A 427 13.24 15.08 21.87
CA VAL A 427 13.25 13.86 22.68
C VAL A 427 11.81 13.54 23.06
N VAL A 428 11.29 12.41 22.60
CA VAL A 428 10.02 11.86 23.08
C VAL A 428 10.36 10.84 24.16
N ALA A 429 9.77 10.99 25.34
CA ALA A 429 10.04 10.12 26.48
C ALA A 429 8.73 9.61 27.09
N CYS A 430 8.73 8.35 27.49
CA CYS A 430 7.62 7.66 28.12
C CYS A 430 8.13 6.81 29.28
N ALA A 431 7.49 6.95 30.45
CA ALA A 431 7.83 6.21 31.65
C ALA A 431 6.56 5.91 32.47
N ASP A 432 6.68 4.96 33.39
CA ASP A 432 5.63 4.52 34.32
C ASP A 432 5.31 5.52 35.45
N SER A 433 6.02 6.65 35.50
CA SER A 433 5.83 7.70 36.50
C SER A 433 6.33 9.06 36.00
N THR A 434 5.67 10.13 36.43
CA THR A 434 6.07 11.51 36.10
C THR A 434 7.42 11.88 36.74
N ASP A 435 7.73 11.32 37.91
CA ASP A 435 9.02 11.57 38.58
C ASP A 435 10.22 11.06 37.78
N LYS A 436 10.12 9.87 37.16
CA LYS A 436 11.17 9.36 36.26
C LYS A 436 11.36 10.26 35.04
N LEU A 437 10.28 10.85 34.50
CA LEU A 437 10.39 11.81 33.39
C LEU A 437 11.07 13.11 33.83
N ASN A 438 10.77 13.60 35.03
CA ASN A 438 11.42 14.78 35.61
C ASN A 438 12.91 14.55 35.86
N GLU A 439 13.27 13.38 36.41
CA GLU A 439 14.67 12.97 36.60
C GLU A 439 15.39 12.86 35.25
N PHE A 440 14.74 12.25 34.26
CA PHE A 440 15.29 12.13 32.91
C PHE A 440 15.50 13.48 32.24
N LYS A 441 14.54 14.41 32.37
CA LYS A 441 14.66 15.78 31.88
C LYS A 441 15.87 16.48 32.51
N LYS A 442 16.08 16.31 33.82
CA LYS A 442 17.27 16.83 34.52
C LYS A 442 18.55 16.23 33.94
N LEU A 443 18.58 14.92 33.70
CA LEU A 443 19.70 14.23 33.06
C LEU A 443 19.92 14.59 31.58
N CYS A 444 18.88 15.05 30.87
CA CYS A 444 19.00 15.61 29.53
C CYS A 444 19.67 16.99 29.56
N TYR A 445 19.49 17.74 30.65
CA TYR A 445 20.15 19.02 30.89
C TYR A 445 21.60 18.84 31.36
N GLU A 446 21.83 17.86 32.25
CA GLU A 446 23.12 17.61 32.91
C GLU A 446 24.02 16.63 32.14
N GLY A 447 25.34 16.83 32.21
CA GLY A 447 26.31 15.75 32.05
C GLY A 447 26.60 15.26 30.63
N LEU A 448 27.12 16.13 29.77
CA LEU A 448 27.77 15.74 28.51
C LEU A 448 28.97 16.65 28.22
N ASN A 449 30.19 16.12 28.32
CA ASN A 449 31.45 16.87 28.21
C ASN A 449 31.63 17.71 26.92
N ARG A 450 30.76 17.54 25.92
CA ARG A 450 30.78 18.29 24.65
C ARG A 450 29.47 19.01 24.30
N ALA A 451 28.38 18.75 25.03
CA ALA A 451 27.09 19.38 24.76
C ALA A 451 26.83 20.49 25.78
N LYS A 452 26.25 21.59 25.31
CA LYS A 452 25.83 22.71 26.18
C LYS A 452 24.34 22.93 25.97
N VAL A 453 23.54 22.43 26.90
CA VAL A 453 22.09 22.66 26.90
C VAL A 453 21.83 24.05 27.50
N THR A 454 21.05 24.87 26.79
CA THR A 454 20.68 26.22 27.26
C THR A 454 19.31 26.25 27.90
N SER A 455 18.38 25.46 27.37
CA SER A 455 17.01 25.33 27.88
C SER A 455 16.37 24.05 27.34
N ILE A 456 15.30 23.62 28.00
CA ILE A 456 14.46 22.51 27.56
C ILE A 456 13.01 22.99 27.58
N SER A 457 12.36 22.99 26.41
CA SER A 457 10.91 23.18 26.31
C SER A 457 10.22 21.82 26.50
N GLU A 458 9.07 21.79 27.16
CA GLU A 458 8.33 20.57 27.46
C GLU A 458 6.88 20.69 26.96
N TYR A 459 6.40 19.61 26.34
CA TYR A 459 5.04 19.51 25.80
C TYR A 459 4.43 18.14 26.10
N GLU A 460 3.11 18.08 26.12
CA GLU A 460 2.38 16.81 26.11
C GLU A 460 2.55 16.11 24.74
N TYR A 461 2.73 14.80 24.75
CA TYR A 461 2.90 14.03 23.52
C TYR A 461 1.70 13.11 23.24
N PRO A 462 0.78 13.49 22.34
CA PRO A 462 -0.47 12.75 22.13
C PRO A 462 -0.28 11.45 21.32
N TYR A 463 0.85 11.29 20.63
CA TYR A 463 1.07 10.18 19.69
C TYR A 463 1.61 8.91 20.36
N PRO A 464 1.58 7.76 19.65
CA PRO A 464 2.28 6.53 20.01
C PRO A 464 3.78 6.68 20.25
N VAL A 465 4.35 5.85 21.11
CA VAL A 465 5.78 5.88 21.50
C VAL A 465 6.42 4.52 21.21
N PRO A 466 7.66 4.45 20.69
CA PRO A 466 8.30 3.17 20.45
C PRO A 466 8.64 2.48 21.77
N ILE A 467 8.58 1.15 21.79
CA ILE A 467 9.17 0.35 22.87
C ILE A 467 10.70 0.45 22.80
N GLY A 468 11.34 0.58 23.96
CA GLY A 468 12.76 0.93 24.05
C GLY A 468 13.02 2.39 23.65
N PHE A 469 14.28 2.75 23.47
CA PHE A 469 14.69 4.13 23.15
C PHE A 469 15.51 4.19 21.87
N ASN A 470 14.96 4.85 20.84
CA ASN A 470 15.48 4.81 19.47
C ASN A 470 16.04 6.17 19.02
N ILE A 471 17.17 6.14 18.32
CA ILE A 471 17.70 7.32 17.64
C ILE A 471 17.10 7.35 16.24
N GLU A 472 16.23 8.32 15.95
CA GLU A 472 15.72 8.52 14.61
C GLU A 472 16.79 9.21 13.77
N THR A 473 17.19 8.58 12.68
CA THR A 473 18.12 9.12 11.70
C THR A 473 17.33 9.80 10.58
N ARG A 474 17.64 11.07 10.30
CA ARG A 474 17.17 11.76 9.09
C ARG A 474 17.73 11.14 7.80
N ASP A 475 18.71 10.26 7.91
CA ASP A 475 19.55 9.82 6.79
C ASP A 475 18.79 8.98 5.77
N GLU A 476 17.68 8.32 6.10
CA GLU A 476 16.93 7.52 5.12
C GLU A 476 15.99 8.35 4.25
N GLU A 477 15.33 9.35 4.83
CA GLU A 477 14.52 10.31 4.08
C GLU A 477 15.40 11.19 3.19
N ARG A 478 16.58 11.58 3.71
CA ARG A 478 17.60 12.30 2.95
C ARG A 478 18.29 11.43 1.90
N ALA A 479 18.60 10.16 2.19
CA ALA A 479 19.14 9.22 1.20
C ALA A 479 18.13 8.93 0.10
N TYR A 480 16.84 8.78 0.43
CA TYR A 480 15.78 8.63 -0.55
C TYR A 480 15.59 9.89 -1.40
N LEU A 481 15.58 11.09 -0.78
CA LEU A 481 15.52 12.37 -1.50
C LEU A 481 16.74 12.54 -2.41
N ASN A 482 17.96 12.27 -1.91
CA ASN A 482 19.18 12.28 -2.70
C ASN A 482 19.13 11.28 -3.88
N LEU A 483 18.61 10.07 -3.65
CA LEU A 483 18.39 9.07 -4.71
C LEU A 483 17.36 9.52 -5.75
N GLN A 484 16.30 10.25 -5.34
CA GLN A 484 15.32 10.80 -6.27
C GLN A 484 15.92 11.96 -7.08
N GLU A 485 16.66 12.87 -6.43
CA GLU A 485 17.35 13.97 -7.10
C GLU A 485 18.42 13.47 -8.07
N GLU A 486 19.20 12.46 -7.67
CA GLU A 486 20.20 11.80 -8.51
C GLU A 486 19.52 11.10 -9.69
N LYS A 487 18.40 10.42 -9.46
CA LYS A 487 17.61 9.81 -10.53
C LYS A 487 17.06 10.87 -11.49
N GLU A 488 16.48 11.96 -11.01
CA GLU A 488 15.98 13.06 -11.84
C GLU A 488 17.10 13.73 -12.64
N TYR A 489 18.28 13.87 -12.04
CA TYR A 489 19.49 14.35 -12.71
C TYR A 489 19.90 13.42 -13.87
N TYR A 490 20.02 12.12 -13.62
CA TYR A 490 20.37 11.15 -14.67
C TYR A 490 19.28 11.03 -15.73
N GLN A 491 18.02 11.20 -15.38
CA GLN A 491 16.90 11.16 -16.31
C GLN A 491 16.92 12.39 -17.25
N LYS A 492 17.20 13.59 -16.72
CA LYS A 492 17.44 14.78 -17.55
C LYS A 492 18.67 14.61 -18.45
N LYS A 493 19.75 14.04 -17.93
CA LYS A 493 20.98 13.77 -18.72
C LYS A 493 20.70 12.76 -19.83
N TYR A 494 19.89 11.74 -19.56
CA TYR A 494 19.45 10.77 -20.55
C TYR A 494 18.60 11.41 -21.64
N GLU A 495 17.62 12.26 -21.29
CA GLU A 495 16.81 13.00 -22.26
C GLU A 495 17.64 13.96 -23.11
N GLN A 496 18.67 14.60 -22.54
CA GLN A 496 19.63 15.43 -23.28
C GLN A 496 20.49 14.61 -24.25
N ILE A 497 20.90 13.41 -23.83
CA ILE A 497 21.62 12.49 -24.70
C ILE A 497 20.70 12.02 -25.83
N GLU A 498 19.46 11.60 -25.55
CA GLU A 498 18.51 11.18 -26.58
C GLU A 498 18.15 12.27 -27.60
N SER A 499 18.06 13.52 -27.13
CA SER A 499 17.76 14.67 -27.99
C SER A 499 18.97 15.21 -28.76
N SER A 500 20.18 14.79 -28.41
CA SER A 500 21.42 15.22 -29.05
C SER A 500 21.52 14.74 -30.51
N LYS A 501 22.03 15.61 -31.38
CA LYS A 501 22.29 15.29 -32.81
C LYS A 501 23.24 14.10 -32.96
N VAL A 502 24.27 14.02 -32.10
CA VAL A 502 25.26 12.94 -32.12
C VAL A 502 24.62 11.60 -31.79
N TRP A 503 23.70 11.57 -30.81
CA TRP A 503 22.97 10.35 -30.48
C TRP A 503 22.06 9.93 -31.63
N LYS A 504 21.27 10.85 -32.19
CA LYS A 504 20.38 10.54 -33.32
C LYS A 504 21.15 10.03 -34.56
N VAL A 505 22.28 10.66 -34.90
CA VAL A 505 23.13 10.29 -36.04
C VAL A 505 23.81 8.93 -35.85
N THR A 506 24.21 8.59 -34.61
CA THR A 506 24.85 7.29 -34.31
C THR A 506 23.87 6.15 -34.08
N SER A 507 22.55 6.40 -34.17
CA SER A 507 21.50 5.39 -33.93
C SER A 507 21.67 4.12 -34.78
N PRO A 508 21.93 4.18 -36.11
CA PRO A 508 22.08 2.98 -36.93
C PRO A 508 23.28 2.10 -36.52
N VAL A 509 24.39 2.73 -36.12
CA VAL A 509 25.60 2.04 -35.65
C VAL A 509 25.36 1.38 -34.30
N ARG A 510 24.60 2.04 -33.41
CA ARG A 510 24.30 1.51 -32.07
C ARG A 510 23.30 0.37 -32.12
N ILE A 511 22.28 0.45 -32.96
CA ILE A 511 21.35 -0.67 -33.22
C ILE A 511 22.12 -1.89 -33.75
N SER A 512 23.06 -1.67 -34.66
CA SER A 512 23.91 -2.74 -35.21
C SER A 512 24.83 -3.35 -34.14
N LEU A 513 25.44 -2.53 -33.28
CA LEU A 513 26.29 -2.98 -32.17
C LEU A 513 25.49 -3.71 -31.07
N ASP A 514 24.27 -3.27 -30.78
CA ASP A 514 23.37 -3.92 -29.82
C ASP A 514 22.89 -5.27 -30.36
N TYR A 515 22.57 -5.36 -31.65
CA TYR A 515 22.28 -6.63 -32.33
C TYR A 515 23.45 -7.62 -32.26
N ILE A 516 24.68 -7.14 -32.48
CA ILE A 516 25.90 -7.95 -32.33
C ILE A 516 26.11 -8.39 -30.87
N LYS A 517 25.94 -7.48 -29.90
CA LYS A 517 26.04 -7.80 -28.46
C LYS A 517 25.01 -8.83 -28.02
N ASP A 518 23.76 -8.71 -28.46
CA ASP A 518 22.70 -9.67 -28.13
C ASP A 518 22.96 -11.04 -28.77
N ARG A 519 23.52 -11.08 -29.98
CA ARG A 519 23.95 -12.33 -30.62
C ARG A 519 25.10 -12.99 -29.86
N ILE A 520 26.08 -12.21 -29.40
CA ILE A 520 27.19 -12.69 -28.54
C ILE A 520 26.67 -13.19 -27.19
N LYS A 521 25.72 -12.49 -26.56
CA LYS A 521 25.07 -12.93 -25.31
C LYS A 521 24.26 -14.22 -25.47
N ARG A 522 23.58 -14.40 -26.60
CA ARG A 522 22.85 -15.65 -26.92
C ARG A 522 23.82 -16.81 -27.14
N ILE A 523 24.94 -16.59 -27.82
CA ILE A 523 26.00 -17.60 -28.01
C ILE A 523 26.62 -17.99 -26.65
N ARG A 524 26.87 -17.03 -25.74
CA ARG A 524 27.35 -17.28 -24.36
C ARG A 524 26.35 -17.92 -23.40
N ARG A 525 25.09 -18.12 -23.81
CA ARG A 525 24.07 -18.85 -23.02
C ARG A 525 23.86 -20.29 -23.50
N ILE A 526 24.47 -20.64 -24.63
CA ILE A 526 24.40 -21.97 -25.27
C ILE A 526 25.69 -22.77 -25.02
N VAL A 527 26.75 -22.10 -24.56
CA VAL A 527 27.94 -22.67 -23.90
C VAL A 527 27.74 -22.49 -22.40
#